data_AF-A0A563E7R0-F1
#
_entry.id   AF-A0A563E7R0-F1
#
_cell.length_a   1.000
_cell.length_b   1.000
_cell.length_c   1.000
_cell.angle_alpha   90.00
_cell.angle_beta   90.00
_cell.angle_gamma   90.00
#
_symmetry.space_group_name_H-M   'P 1'
#
loop_
_entity.id
_entity.type
_entity.pdbx_description
1 polymer ?
#
loop_
_entity_poly.entity_id
_entity_poly.type
_entity_poly.pdbx_seq_one_letter_code
_entity_poly.pdbx_strand_id
1 'polypeptide(L)' 'MPRYRFLDGMGDVVAEEEFADHATAMTWLREEDELDEPVQRVEYLGPEGDWRWAGAFEG' A
#
# COMPACT_ATOMS: atom_id res chain seq x y z
N MET A 1 -0.66 0.79 -14.27
CA MET A 1 -1.77 0.34 -13.38
C MET A 1 -1.80 1.32 -12.22
N PRO A 2 -2.80 1.39 -11.31
CA PRO A 2 -2.68 2.30 -10.18
C PRO A 2 -1.44 1.96 -9.33
N ARG A 3 -0.66 3.00 -9.00
CA ARG A 3 0.49 2.89 -8.09
C ARG A 3 -0.02 2.91 -6.67
N TYR A 4 0.46 2.00 -5.84
CA TYR A 4 0.17 1.91 -4.42
C TYR A 4 1.45 2.09 -3.63
N ARG A 5 1.32 2.72 -2.46
CA ARG A 5 2.38 2.75 -1.45
C ARG A 5 1.85 2.24 -0.13
N PHE A 6 2.71 1.54 0.57
CA PHE A 6 2.44 0.92 1.86
C PHE A 6 3.27 1.64 2.89
N LEU A 7 2.64 2.00 4.00
CA LEU A 7 3.27 2.81 5.02
C LEU A 7 3.15 2.15 6.38
N ASP A 8 4.20 2.34 7.18
CA ASP A 8 4.28 1.90 8.56
C ASP A 8 3.42 2.77 9.49
N GLY A 9 3.54 2.56 10.81
CA GLY A 9 2.85 3.35 11.83
C GLY A 9 3.33 4.81 11.93
N MET A 10 4.54 5.12 11.47
CA MET A 10 5.08 6.50 11.44
C MET A 10 4.67 7.26 10.17
N GLY A 11 4.20 6.55 9.14
CA GLY A 11 3.86 7.10 7.84
C GLY A 11 5.03 7.13 6.86
N ASP A 12 6.09 6.37 7.13
CA ASP A 12 7.21 6.12 6.23
C ASP A 12 6.82 5.05 5.20
N VAL A 13 7.35 5.18 3.98
CA VAL A 13 7.05 4.25 2.88
C VAL A 13 7.92 3.01 3.03
N VAL A 14 7.30 1.86 3.25
CA VAL A 14 8.00 0.57 3.35
C VAL A 14 8.07 -0.16 2.01
N ALA A 15 7.07 0.07 1.15
CA ALA A 15 7.02 -0.49 -0.20
C ALA A 15 6.18 0.39 -1.13
N GLU A 16 6.47 0.32 -2.43
CA GLU A 16 5.73 1.05 -3.46
C GLU A 16 5.72 0.26 -4.77
N GLU A 17 4.53 -0.08 -5.26
CA GLU A 17 4.36 -0.96 -6.42
C GLU A 17 3.05 -0.69 -7.17
N GLU A 18 2.96 -1.13 -8.43
CA GLU A 18 1.77 -1.00 -9.27
C GLU A 18 0.91 -2.26 -9.23
N PHE A 19 -0.38 -2.12 -8.92
CA PHE A 19 -1.33 -3.24 -8.90
C PHE A 19 -2.55 -2.95 -9.78
N ALA A 20 -3.19 -3.99 -10.29
CA ALA A 20 -4.40 -3.84 -11.11
C ALA A 20 -5.55 -3.18 -10.34
N ASP A 21 -5.70 -3.52 -9.07
CA ASP A 21 -6.76 -3.09 -8.18
C ASP A 21 -6.35 -3.27 -6.71
N HIS A 22 -7.16 -2.73 -5.80
CA HIS A 22 -6.87 -2.75 -4.36
C HIS A 22 -6.86 -4.17 -3.77
N ALA A 23 -7.71 -5.09 -4.25
CA ALA A 23 -7.72 -6.46 -3.74
C ALA A 23 -6.43 -7.21 -4.12
N THR A 24 -5.88 -6.95 -5.31
CA THR A 24 -4.57 -7.46 -5.71
C THR A 24 -3.45 -6.91 -4.82
N ALA A 25 -3.45 -5.60 -4.53
CA ALA A 25 -2.49 -4.99 -3.61
C ALA A 25 -2.57 -5.57 -2.18
N MET A 26 -3.79 -5.88 -1.71
CA MET A 26 -4.00 -6.49 -0.39
C MET A 26 -3.67 -7.98 -0.34
N THR A 27 -3.78 -8.67 -1.46
CA THR A 27 -3.33 -10.05 -1.57
C THR A 27 -1.81 -10.10 -1.50
N TRP A 28 -1.14 -9.27 -2.31
CA TRP A 28 0.32 -9.14 -2.28
C TRP A 28 0.83 -8.83 -0.87
N LEU A 29 0.25 -7.81 -0.21
CA LEU A 29 0.66 -7.41 1.14
C LEU A 29 0.54 -8.53 2.19
N ARG A 30 -0.39 -9.49 2.01
CA ARG A 30 -0.56 -10.63 2.92
C ARG A 30 0.41 -11.78 2.64
N GLU A 31 0.86 -11.89 1.40
CA GLU A 31 1.79 -12.93 0.96
C GLU A 31 3.26 -12.48 1.09
N GLU A 32 3.49 -11.17 1.16
CA GLU A 32 4.81 -10.57 1.28
C GLU A 32 5.38 -10.73 2.70
N ASP A 33 6.36 -11.62 2.86
CA ASP A 33 7.06 -11.89 4.13
C ASP A 33 8.29 -10.99 4.31
N GLU A 34 8.70 -10.25 3.27
CA GLU A 34 9.96 -9.48 3.22
C GLU A 34 9.81 -7.99 3.62
N LEU A 35 8.65 -7.57 4.12
CA LEU A 35 8.47 -6.18 4.56
C LEU A 35 9.22 -5.92 5.87
N ASP A 36 10.17 -4.97 5.83
CA ASP A 36 10.99 -4.58 7.00
C ASP A 36 10.14 -4.11 8.19
N GLU A 37 8.98 -3.49 7.93
CA GLU A 37 8.10 -2.93 8.94
C GLU A 37 6.63 -3.28 8.68
N PRO A 38 5.82 -3.45 9.74
CA PRO A 38 4.41 -3.78 9.60
C PRO A 38 3.65 -2.61 8.96
N VAL A 39 2.99 -2.89 7.85
CA VAL A 39 2.14 -1.92 7.15
C VAL A 39 0.90 -1.63 7.99
N GLN A 40 0.61 -0.35 8.20
CA GLN A 40 -0.61 0.12 8.85
C GLN A 40 -1.50 0.93 7.92
N ARG A 41 -0.92 1.54 6.88
CA ARG A 41 -1.66 2.38 5.94
C ARG A 41 -1.33 2.03 4.50
N VAL A 42 -2.36 2.04 3.66
CA VAL A 42 -2.25 1.80 2.23
C VAL A 42 -2.80 3.01 1.50
N GLU A 43 -2.05 3.51 0.53
CA GLU A 43 -2.45 4.65 -0.30
C GLU A 43 -2.30 4.31 -1.77
N TYR A 44 -3.16 4.88 -2.62
CA TYR A 44 -3.08 4.75 -4.07
C TYR A 44 -2.90 6.12 -4.71
N LEU A 45 -2.17 6.17 -5.82
CA LEU A 45 -1.97 7.40 -6.58
C LEU A 45 -3.22 7.68 -7.42
N GLY A 46 -3.90 8.77 -7.10
CA GLY A 46 -5.06 9.27 -7.81
C GLY A 46 -4.71 9.79 -9.21
N PRO A 47 -5.72 9.97 -10.08
CA PRO A 47 -5.53 10.44 -11.46
C PRO A 47 -4.97 11.86 -11.54
N GLU A 48 -5.09 12.66 -10.48
CA GLU A 48 -4.58 14.03 -10.39
C GLU A 48 -3.14 14.08 -9.83
N GLY A 49 -2.53 12.92 -9.56
CA GLY A 49 -1.18 12.81 -9.00
C GLY A 49 -1.13 12.94 -7.47
N ASP A 50 -2.27 12.90 -6.80
CA ASP A 50 -2.39 12.95 -5.35
C ASP A 50 -2.50 11.55 -4.73
N TRP A 51 -1.85 11.33 -3.59
CA TRP A 51 -1.98 10.08 -2.84
C TRP A 51 -3.27 10.08 -2.03
N ARG A 52 -4.10 9.06 -2.24
CA ARG A 52 -5.40 8.89 -1.59
C ARG A 52 -5.38 7.68 -0.68
N TRP A 53 -6.00 7.82 0.49
CA TRP A 53 -6.14 6.73 1.44
C TRP A 53 -6.97 5.59 0.83
N ALA A 54 -6.38 4.40 0.75
CA ALA A 54 -7.02 3.19 0.24
C ALA A 54 -7.67 2.37 1.36
N GLY A 55 -7.13 2.46 2.58
CA GLY A 55 -7.61 1.75 3.76
C GLY A 55 -6.52 1.62 4.83
N ALA A 56 -6.94 1.24 6.04
CA ALA A 56 -6.01 0.72 7.04
C ALA A 56 -5.73 -0.75 6.70
N PHE A 57 -4.49 -1.18 6.86
CA PHE A 57 -4.20 -2.60 6.90
C PHE A 57 -4.33 -3.06 8.35
N GLU A 58 -5.49 -3.60 8.69
CA GLU A 58 -5.67 -4.37 9.93
C GLU A 58 -5.25 -5.81 9.59
N GLY A 59 -3.97 -6.10 9.81
CA GLY A 59 -3.41 -7.45 9.84
C GLY A 59 -3.58 -8.08 11.22
#